data_AF-A0A0D0LZU0-F1
#
_entry.id   AF-A0A0D0LZU0-F1
#
_cell.length_a   1.000
_cell.length_b   1.000
_cell.length_c   1.000
_cell.angle_alpha   90.00
_cell.angle_beta   90.00
_cell.angle_gamma   90.00
#
_symmetry.space_group_name_H-M   'P 1'
#
loop_
_entity.id
_entity.type
_entity.pdbx_description
1 polymer ?
#
loop_
_entity_poly.entity_id
_entity_poly.type
_entity_poly.pdbx_seq_one_letter_code
_entity_poly.pdbx_strand_id
1 'polypeptide(L)'
;MTASKILSAVAVALMAVAGAAHAETYDGVHQLTSAASRADVASQAVVAAHSANPYATGANAGPAPVFVSSVSRGAVRAEAVAAAHSADPYAEGASAGVAPLVASTVDRNAVRAAARAAARGDSLPL
;
A
#
# COMPACT_ATOMS: atom_id res chain seq x y z
N MET A 1 -31.37 67.90 36.95
CA MET A 1 -31.03 66.46 36.91
C MET A 1 -30.98 65.97 38.35
N THR A 2 -31.78 64.99 38.76
CA THR A 2 -31.89 64.57 40.18
C THR A 2 -30.85 63.48 40.50
N ALA A 3 -30.43 63.41 41.77
CA ALA A 3 -29.40 62.46 42.23
C ALA A 3 -29.73 61.00 41.86
N SER A 4 -31.01 60.61 41.88
CA SER A 4 -31.47 59.27 41.48
C SER A 4 -31.16 58.94 40.02
N LYS A 5 -31.20 59.92 39.10
CA LYS A 5 -30.85 59.70 37.69
C LYS A 5 -29.35 59.48 37.50
N ILE A 6 -28.52 60.17 38.30
CA ILE A 6 -27.07 59.97 38.30
C ILE A 6 -26.73 58.59 38.86
N LEU A 7 -27.32 58.21 39.98
CA LEU A 7 -27.08 56.91 40.61
C LEU A 7 -27.50 55.74 39.72
N SER A 8 -28.65 55.87 39.04
CA SER A 8 -29.13 54.88 38.07
C SER A 8 -28.19 54.76 36.87
N ALA A 9 -27.72 55.88 36.31
CA ALA A 9 -26.76 55.86 35.20
C ALA A 9 -25.42 55.21 35.59
N VAL A 10 -24.92 55.51 36.80
CA VAL A 10 -23.70 54.90 37.34
C VAL A 10 -23.88 53.40 37.57
N ALA A 11 -25.01 52.97 38.12
CA ALA A 11 -25.30 51.55 38.32
C ALA A 11 -25.34 50.78 36.99
N VAL A 12 -25.97 51.35 35.95
CA VAL A 12 -26.01 50.76 34.61
C VAL A 12 -24.62 50.71 33.98
N ALA A 13 -23.82 51.77 34.12
CA ALA A 13 -22.45 51.82 33.61
C ALA A 13 -21.55 50.76 34.29
N LEU A 14 -21.64 50.60 35.60
CA LEU A 14 -20.89 49.59 36.35
C LEU A 14 -21.31 48.16 35.96
N MET A 15 -22.61 47.93 35.76
CA MET A 15 -23.12 46.62 35.33
C MET A 15 -22.69 46.28 33.90
N ALA A 16 -22.61 47.26 33.01
CA ALA A 16 -22.11 47.09 31.65
C ALA A 16 -20.61 46.73 31.61
N VAL A 17 -19.80 47.38 32.45
CA VAL A 17 -18.36 47.08 32.57
C VAL A 17 -18.12 45.68 33.16
N ALA A 18 -18.90 45.28 34.17
CA ALA A 18 -18.83 43.94 34.74
C ALA A 18 -19.28 42.85 33.74
N GLY A 19 -20.31 43.12 32.93
CA GLY A 19 -20.78 42.20 31.89
C GLY A 19 -19.79 42.02 30.73
N ALA A 20 -19.03 43.06 30.37
CA ALA A 20 -18.03 43.00 29.32
C ALA A 20 -16.77 42.20 29.72
N ALA A 21 -16.47 42.09 31.02
CA ALA A 21 -15.34 41.32 31.54
C ALA A 21 -15.58 39.79 31.54
N HIS A 22 -16.83 39.36 31.38
CA HIS A 22 -17.24 37.95 31.40
C HIS A 22 -17.64 37.40 30.03
N ALA A 23 -17.25 38.05 28.93
CA ALA A 23 -17.33 37.43 27.63
C ALA A 23 -16.32 36.27 27.60
N GLU A 24 -16.82 35.03 27.53
CA GLU A 24 -15.97 33.85 27.35
C GLU A 24 -15.08 34.07 26.13
N THR A 25 -13.77 34.20 26.37
CA THR A 25 -12.80 34.34 25.29
C THR A 25 -12.69 32.98 24.63
N TYR A 26 -13.19 32.88 23.40
CA TYR A 26 -12.97 31.69 22.59
C TYR A 26 -11.49 31.63 22.20
N ASP A 27 -10.71 30.79 22.88
CA ASP A 27 -9.27 30.56 22.66
C ASP A 27 -8.96 29.85 21.33
N GLY A 28 -9.96 29.64 20.47
CA GLY A 28 -9.83 28.87 19.24
C GLY A 28 -9.76 27.37 19.50
N VAL A 29 -9.53 26.61 18.43
CA VAL A 29 -9.25 25.18 18.53
C VAL A 29 -7.80 25.02 18.97
N HIS A 30 -7.57 24.44 20.15
CA HIS A 30 -6.23 24.07 20.59
C HIS A 30 -5.59 23.11 19.57
N GLN A 31 -4.42 23.50 19.07
CA GLN A 31 -3.69 22.66 18.12
C GLN A 31 -3.22 21.39 18.82
N LEU A 32 -3.62 20.24 18.27
CA LEU A 32 -3.11 18.94 18.69
C LEU A 32 -1.64 18.84 18.29
N THR A 33 -0.75 19.06 19.26
CA THR A 33 0.66 18.74 19.09
C THR A 33 0.82 17.23 19.29
N SER A 34 1.08 16.49 18.22
CA SER A 34 1.46 15.09 18.35
C SER A 34 2.84 15.02 18.98
N ALA A 35 2.95 14.35 20.14
CA ALA A 35 4.21 14.22 20.87
C ALA A 35 5.28 13.41 20.11
N ALA A 36 4.87 12.58 19.14
CA ALA A 36 5.75 11.75 18.33
C ALA A 36 5.66 12.14 16.84
N SER A 37 6.79 12.06 16.14
CA SER A 37 6.79 12.27 14.69
C SER A 37 6.14 11.09 13.96
N ARG A 38 5.66 11.32 12.72
CA ARG A 38 5.11 10.23 11.89
C ARG A 38 6.11 9.12 11.61
N ALA A 39 7.40 9.46 11.52
CA ALA A 39 8.46 8.47 11.30
C ALA A 39 8.64 7.57 12.54
N ASP A 40 8.59 8.16 13.74
CA ASP A 40 8.69 7.42 14.99
C ASP A 40 7.50 6.47 15.15
N VAL A 41 6.28 6.93 14.89
CA VAL A 41 5.07 6.09 14.93
C VAL A 41 5.14 4.96 13.91
N ALA A 42 5.62 5.23 12.69
CA ALA A 42 5.77 4.19 11.66
C ALA A 42 6.78 3.12 12.08
N SER A 43 7.92 3.50 12.64
CA SER A 43 8.92 2.54 13.13
C SER A 43 8.37 1.70 14.29
N GLN A 44 7.68 2.31 15.25
CA GLN A 44 7.03 1.62 16.37
C GLN A 44 5.93 0.67 15.91
N ALA A 45 5.14 1.06 14.89
CA ALA A 45 4.09 0.22 14.33
C ALA A 45 4.65 -1.05 13.68
N VAL A 46 5.78 -0.96 12.97
CA VAL A 46 6.45 -2.15 12.41
C VAL A 46 6.90 -3.09 13.52
N VAL A 47 7.52 -2.56 14.57
CA VAL A 47 7.95 -3.37 15.73
C VAL A 47 6.75 -4.05 16.39
N ALA A 48 5.67 -3.32 16.64
CA ALA A 48 4.45 -3.85 17.25
C ALA A 48 3.81 -4.96 16.39
N ALA A 49 3.75 -4.78 15.07
CA ALA A 49 3.18 -5.77 14.15
C ALA A 49 3.96 -7.10 14.12
N HIS A 50 5.27 -7.07 14.37
CA HIS A 50 6.12 -8.26 14.42
C HIS A 50 6.32 -8.83 15.83
N SER A 51 5.82 -8.14 16.85
CA SER A 51 5.94 -8.58 18.24
C SER A 51 4.85 -9.60 18.58
N ALA A 52 5.13 -10.43 19.59
CA ALA A 52 4.12 -11.34 20.13
C ALA A 52 2.96 -10.54 20.75
N ASN A 53 1.72 -10.96 20.51
CA ASN A 53 0.56 -10.36 21.15
C ASN A 53 0.44 -10.92 22.59
N PRO A 54 0.65 -10.10 23.64
CA PRO A 54 0.62 -10.56 25.02
C PRO A 54 -0.76 -11.02 25.51
N TYR A 55 -1.82 -10.71 24.75
CA TYR A 55 -3.20 -11.06 25.08
C TYR A 55 -3.79 -12.15 24.18
N ALA A 56 -3.04 -12.64 23.19
CA ALA A 56 -3.54 -13.67 22.32
C ALA A 56 -3.53 -15.03 23.05
N THR A 57 -4.68 -15.69 23.07
CA THR A 57 -4.86 -17.02 23.66
C THR A 57 -5.13 -18.05 22.57
N GLY A 58 -4.30 -19.10 22.47
CA GLY A 58 -4.44 -20.19 21.50
C GLY A 58 -3.14 -20.51 20.75
N ALA A 59 -3.09 -21.64 20.03
CA ALA A 59 -1.89 -22.10 19.32
C ALA A 59 -1.40 -21.15 18.20
N ASN A 60 -2.25 -20.20 17.76
CA ASN A 60 -1.96 -19.19 16.74
C ASN A 60 -1.79 -17.78 17.33
N ALA A 61 -1.46 -17.67 18.62
CA ALA A 61 -1.34 -16.39 19.33
C ALA A 61 -0.06 -15.59 19.02
N GLY A 62 0.88 -16.17 18.28
CA GLY A 62 2.11 -15.51 17.85
C GLY A 62 2.01 -14.86 16.47
N PRO A 63 3.07 -14.16 16.02
CA PRO A 63 3.21 -13.73 14.64
C PRO A 63 3.01 -14.91 13.68
N ALA A 64 2.38 -14.67 12.53
CA ALA A 64 2.18 -15.72 11.54
C ALA A 64 3.53 -16.39 11.21
N PRO A 65 3.63 -17.73 11.27
CA PRO A 65 4.88 -18.41 10.97
C PRO A 65 5.28 -18.12 9.53
N VAL A 66 6.55 -17.82 9.33
CA VAL A 66 7.11 -17.68 7.98
C VAL A 66 7.04 -19.06 7.32
N PHE A 67 6.22 -19.18 6.27
CA PHE A 67 6.24 -20.35 5.41
C PHE A 67 7.56 -20.36 4.62
N VAL A 68 8.54 -21.09 5.15
CA VAL A 68 9.79 -21.37 4.42
C VAL A 68 9.52 -22.58 3.54
N SER A 69 9.40 -22.35 2.23
CA SER A 69 9.38 -23.44 1.26
C SER A 69 10.66 -24.26 1.39
N SER A 70 10.54 -25.58 1.51
CA SER A 70 11.68 -26.50 1.43
C SER A 70 12.26 -26.57 0.01
N VAL A 71 11.53 -26.09 -0.99
CA VAL A 71 11.92 -26.09 -2.40
C VAL A 71 12.40 -24.71 -2.79
N SER A 72 13.60 -24.64 -3.37
CA SER A 72 14.14 -23.38 -3.91
C SER A 72 13.31 -22.87 -5.08
N ARG A 73 13.26 -21.55 -5.28
CA ARG A 73 12.57 -20.93 -6.43
C ARG A 73 13.12 -21.44 -7.77
N GLY A 74 14.41 -21.78 -7.83
CA GLY A 74 15.05 -22.35 -9.02
C GLY A 74 14.52 -23.75 -9.34
N ALA A 75 14.35 -24.60 -8.34
CA ALA A 75 13.79 -25.94 -8.51
C ALA A 75 12.32 -25.88 -8.98
N VAL A 76 11.49 -25.02 -8.36
CA VAL A 76 10.10 -24.81 -8.80
C VAL A 76 10.04 -24.36 -10.27
N ARG A 77 10.92 -23.44 -10.67
CA ARG A 77 10.97 -22.97 -12.06
C ARG A 77 11.39 -24.08 -13.03
N ALA A 78 12.38 -24.89 -12.66
CA ALA A 78 12.85 -25.99 -13.48
C ALA A 78 11.75 -27.04 -13.68
N GLU A 79 11.04 -27.40 -12.61
CA GLU A 79 9.91 -28.32 -12.63
C GLU A 79 8.75 -27.78 -13.49
N ALA A 80 8.41 -26.49 -13.36
CA ALA A 80 7.38 -25.86 -14.16
C ALA A 80 7.70 -25.88 -15.67
N VAL A 81 8.97 -25.65 -16.04
CA VAL A 81 9.40 -25.73 -17.46
C VAL A 81 9.32 -27.17 -17.97
N ALA A 82 9.75 -28.14 -17.17
CA ALA A 82 9.66 -29.55 -17.53
C ALA A 82 8.19 -29.98 -17.72
N ALA A 83 7.30 -29.57 -16.83
CA ALA A 83 5.87 -29.82 -16.94
C ALA A 83 5.25 -29.17 -18.17
N ALA A 84 5.59 -27.92 -18.47
CA ALA A 84 5.09 -27.21 -19.65
C ALA A 84 5.56 -27.82 -20.98
N HIS A 85 6.69 -28.52 -20.97
CA HIS A 85 7.24 -29.21 -22.14
C HIS A 85 6.87 -30.71 -22.18
N SER A 86 6.18 -31.21 -21.16
CA SER A 86 5.69 -32.58 -21.13
C SER A 86 4.58 -32.77 -22.15
N ALA A 87 4.44 -34.01 -22.65
CA ALA A 87 3.26 -34.39 -23.41
C ALA A 87 2.01 -34.25 -22.52
N ASP A 88 0.89 -33.82 -23.12
CA ASP A 88 -0.40 -33.74 -22.45
C ASP A 88 -0.93 -35.17 -22.20
N PRO A 89 -1.10 -35.59 -20.94
CA PRO A 89 -1.54 -36.94 -20.61
C PRO A 89 -2.98 -37.26 -21.00
N TYR A 90 -3.77 -36.26 -21.41
CA TYR A 90 -5.17 -36.43 -21.83
C TYR A 90 -5.41 -36.15 -23.31
N ALA A 91 -4.36 -35.89 -24.08
CA ALA A 91 -4.53 -35.54 -25.48
C ALA A 91 -4.78 -36.81 -26.33
N GLU A 92 -6.03 -36.93 -26.80
CA GLU A 92 -6.49 -37.97 -27.72
C GLU A 92 -6.40 -37.43 -29.16
N GLY A 93 -5.33 -37.78 -29.89
CA GLY A 93 -5.16 -37.45 -31.31
C GLY A 93 -3.70 -37.33 -31.76
N ALA A 94 -3.40 -37.47 -33.04
CA ALA A 94 -2.03 -37.40 -33.58
C ALA A 94 -1.33 -36.02 -33.35
N SER A 95 -2.10 -34.99 -32.97
CA SER A 95 -1.63 -33.66 -32.57
C SER A 95 -1.44 -33.50 -31.05
N ALA A 96 -1.48 -34.59 -30.29
CA ALA A 96 -1.33 -34.63 -28.82
C ALA A 96 0.11 -34.39 -28.31
N GLY A 97 1.10 -34.46 -29.20
CA GLY A 97 2.47 -34.08 -28.88
C GLY A 97 2.68 -32.57 -28.94
N VAL A 98 3.76 -32.09 -28.32
CA VAL A 98 4.31 -30.74 -28.62
C VAL A 98 4.37 -30.59 -30.13
N ALA A 99 3.71 -29.55 -30.67
CA ALA A 99 3.70 -29.29 -32.11
C ALA A 99 5.12 -29.47 -32.66
N PRO A 100 5.34 -30.30 -33.70
CA PRO A 100 6.67 -30.49 -34.24
C PRO A 100 7.25 -29.12 -34.52
N LEU A 101 8.47 -28.86 -34.05
CA LEU A 101 9.23 -27.76 -34.63
C LEU A 101 9.35 -28.09 -36.11
N VAL A 102 8.48 -27.52 -36.93
CA VAL A 102 8.71 -27.39 -38.36
C VAL A 102 10.02 -26.62 -38.42
N ALA A 103 11.10 -27.33 -38.77
CA ALA A 103 12.43 -26.77 -38.83
C ALA A 103 12.41 -25.67 -39.89
N SER A 104 12.12 -24.45 -39.46
CA SER A 104 12.27 -23.28 -40.29
C SER A 104 13.74 -23.19 -40.65
N THR A 105 14.04 -23.13 -41.95
CA THR A 105 15.40 -22.89 -42.46
C THR A 105 15.87 -21.46 -42.17
N VAL A 106 15.01 -20.63 -41.57
CA VAL A 106 15.31 -19.24 -41.22
C VAL A 106 15.96 -19.18 -39.85
N ASP A 107 17.12 -18.52 -39.77
CA ASP A 107 17.80 -18.26 -38.50
C ASP A 107 16.89 -17.48 -37.54
N ARG A 108 16.62 -18.09 -36.38
CA ARG A 108 15.78 -17.52 -35.31
C ARG A 108 16.35 -16.20 -34.79
N ASN A 109 17.67 -16.03 -34.79
CA ASN A 109 18.29 -14.78 -34.36
C ASN A 109 18.02 -13.65 -35.35
N ALA A 110 18.05 -13.95 -36.66
CA ALA A 110 17.66 -13.01 -37.70
C ALA A 110 16.19 -12.59 -37.58
N VAL A 111 15.28 -13.55 -37.33
CA VAL A 111 13.84 -13.25 -37.11
C VAL A 111 13.63 -12.32 -35.91
N ARG A 112 14.32 -12.58 -34.79
CA ARG A 112 14.24 -11.71 -33.59
C ARG A 112 14.87 -10.35 -33.81
N ALA A 113 15.89 -10.23 -34.65
CA ALA A 113 16.48 -8.95 -35.03
C ALA A 113 15.50 -8.15 -35.90
N ALA A 114 14.92 -8.77 -36.92
CA ALA A 114 13.92 -8.18 -37.80
C ALA A 114 12.67 -7.72 -37.04
N ALA A 115 12.14 -8.55 -36.12
CA ALA A 115 11.00 -8.18 -35.29
C ALA A 115 11.27 -6.96 -34.40
N ARG A 116 12.50 -6.84 -33.87
CA ARG A 116 12.91 -5.67 -33.06
C ARG A 116 13.13 -4.41 -33.91
N ALA A 117 13.60 -4.55 -35.13
CA ALA A 117 13.71 -3.44 -36.08
C ALA A 117 12.32 -2.93 -36.51
N ALA A 118 11.41 -3.85 -36.85
CA ALA A 118 10.02 -3.53 -37.18
C ALA A 118 9.29 -2.85 -36.01
N ALA A 119 9.48 -3.33 -34.77
CA ALA A 119 8.91 -2.70 -33.57
C ALA A 119 9.43 -1.28 -33.31
N ARG A 120 10.61 -0.92 -33.84
CA ARG A 120 11.21 0.42 -33.76
C ARG A 120 10.84 1.31 -34.95
N GLY A 121 10.06 0.81 -35.90
CA GLY A 121 9.60 1.56 -37.07
C GLY A 121 10.52 1.48 -38.29
N ASP A 122 11.55 0.63 -38.26
CA ASP A 122 12.36 0.37 -39.45
C ASP A 122 11.56 -0.54 -40.38
N SER A 123 11.06 0.01 -41.49
CA SER A 123 10.41 -0.79 -42.53
C SER A 123 11.43 -1.75 -43.15
N LEU A 124 11.15 -3.05 -43.09
CA LEU A 124 11.93 -4.06 -43.80
C LEU A 124 11.88 -3.76 -45.30
N PRO A 125 13.01 -3.76 -46.03
CA PRO A 125 12.98 -3.65 -47.49
C PRO A 125 12.21 -4.85 -48.05
N LEU A 126 11.17 -4.56 -48.83
CA LEU A 126 10.40 -5.55 -49.60
C LEU A 126 11.25 -6.09 -50.76
#